data_AF-A0A6I6SI25-F1
#
_entry.id   AF-A0A6I6SI25-F1
#
_cell.length_a   1.000
_cell.length_b   1.000
_cell.length_c   1.000
_cell.angle_alpha   90.00
_cell.angle_beta   90.00
_cell.angle_gamma   90.00
#
_symmetry.space_group_name_H-M   'P 1'
#
loop_
_entity.id
_entity.type
_entity.pdbx_description
1 polymer ?
#
loop_
_entity_poly.entity_id
_entity_poly.type
_entity_poly.pdbx_seq_one_letter_code
_entity_poly.pdbx_strand_id
1 'polypeptide(L)'
;MYEDGTGLLSIGALSRLTGVSVKTIRNWSDQDLLPPAARTPAGYRLYGPDAPARLEIVRSLRELGIGTAAIRAVLHRERSLGDTAERWADALDAQIRTLRLQRSVLRTVAARGTAAEELPQMTRLARLSAEERRRIVADVVEDALDGVAAPAYRSGLLAATPDPPEDPTPEQLDAWVELAALVRDPELGAALRRLAEFSARTAPAQPTGAADAGDPDAADPAAATEAAVRVAELMRTRADAAVAAGIAPDSPVAEPVLAELIAAWIPTQATTHDPPAEDGPAARTRLLEQLETVAEPLVERYWQLLCTATGRPAPPRWGAAGTWTAAALRAHRTPSEPDRSAFERLADTDPERVLAGYAQVARDVGALVAAVRPDDLRLSTPCAGWTVRELLNHMVWENLMATSIAAGAPRGDHTADHLGDGPDGHIVAFEESARTALAVFTGSGMLHRTFGPYEAPGGLLVQQVTVELLAHGWDLARAVGAPTDLAPEVAAEVLEAARLIYGAAPRTEGSSFAPERPAPPGATAADRLAAYLGRLPD
;
A
#
# COMPACT_ATOMS: atom_id res chain seq x y z
N MET A 1 41.52 64.28 6.15
CA MET A 1 41.92 65.69 6.01
C MET A 1 42.44 65.84 4.59
N TYR A 2 41.75 66.63 3.77
CA TYR A 2 42.09 66.84 2.35
C TYR A 2 43.45 67.55 2.26
N GLU A 3 44.31 67.14 1.32
CA GLU A 3 45.59 67.83 1.09
C GLU A 3 45.30 69.14 0.32
N ASP A 4 45.73 70.26 0.91
CA ASP A 4 45.81 71.59 0.29
C ASP A 4 44.50 72.27 -0.15
N GLY A 5 43.38 72.08 0.56
CA GLY A 5 42.13 72.82 0.27
C GLY A 5 41.50 72.51 -1.10
N THR A 6 42.05 71.51 -1.82
CA THR A 6 41.66 71.10 -3.18
C THR A 6 40.46 70.16 -3.22
N GLY A 7 40.03 69.61 -2.07
CA GLY A 7 39.01 68.57 -2.01
C GLY A 7 39.47 67.19 -2.49
N LEU A 8 40.78 66.98 -2.71
CA LEU A 8 41.35 65.70 -3.14
C LEU A 8 42.04 64.94 -1.99
N LEU A 9 42.04 63.61 -2.08
CA LEU A 9 42.61 62.69 -1.09
C LEU A 9 43.82 61.94 -1.67
N SER A 10 44.94 61.93 -0.93
CA SER A 10 46.05 61.01 -1.24
C SER A 10 45.65 59.56 -0.98
N ILE A 11 46.34 58.61 -1.63
CA ILE A 11 46.05 57.17 -1.46
C ILE A 11 46.12 56.71 0.00
N GLY A 12 47.01 57.30 0.80
CA GLY A 12 47.14 57.01 2.23
C GLY A 12 45.99 57.58 3.05
N ALA A 13 45.53 58.79 2.71
CA ALA A 13 44.35 59.38 3.34
C ALA A 13 43.07 58.59 3.00
N LEU A 14 42.92 58.17 1.74
CA LEU A 14 41.80 57.35 1.29
C LEU A 14 41.80 55.95 1.94
N SER A 15 42.99 55.35 2.11
CA SER A 15 43.16 54.08 2.81
C SER A 15 42.75 54.16 4.28
N ARG A 16 43.16 55.21 5.00
CA ARG A 16 42.73 55.42 6.40
C ARG A 16 41.23 55.69 6.53
N LEU A 17 40.64 56.37 5.56
CA LEU A 17 39.22 56.72 5.57
C LEU A 17 38.30 55.53 5.30
N THR A 18 38.71 54.64 4.40
CA THR A 18 37.88 53.50 3.93
C THR A 18 38.28 52.16 4.53
N GLY A 19 39.44 52.08 5.21
CA GLY A 19 40.03 50.83 5.69
C GLY A 19 40.60 49.93 4.58
N VAL A 20 40.47 50.32 3.31
CA VAL A 20 41.02 49.56 2.17
C VAL A 20 42.52 49.76 2.10
N SER A 21 43.28 48.67 1.97
CA SER A 21 44.74 48.76 1.90
C SER A 21 45.20 49.60 0.71
N VAL A 22 46.29 50.37 0.87
CA VAL A 22 46.94 51.12 -0.22
C VAL A 22 47.25 50.22 -1.43
N LYS A 23 47.62 48.96 -1.19
CA LYS A 23 47.87 47.96 -2.25
C LYS A 23 46.60 47.68 -3.06
N THR A 24 45.46 47.48 -2.40
CA THR A 24 44.17 47.23 -3.04
C THR A 24 43.69 48.45 -3.82
N ILE A 25 43.80 49.66 -3.24
CA ILE A 25 43.44 50.92 -3.91
C ILE A 25 44.29 51.12 -5.17
N ARG A 26 45.61 50.87 -5.08
CA ARG A 26 46.52 50.94 -6.23
C ARG A 26 46.11 49.95 -7.31
N ASN A 27 45.88 48.69 -6.94
CA ASN A 27 45.45 47.64 -7.87
C ASN A 27 44.12 47.99 -8.55
N TRP A 28 43.13 48.50 -7.83
CA TRP A 28 41.85 48.92 -8.42
C TRP A 28 41.97 50.17 -9.29
N SER A 29 42.92 51.05 -8.98
CA SER A 29 43.26 52.18 -9.83
C SER A 29 43.93 51.73 -11.14
N ASP A 30 44.82 50.73 -11.08
CA ASP A 30 45.46 50.14 -12.27
C ASP A 30 44.46 49.35 -13.12
N GLN A 31 43.42 48.79 -12.48
CA GLN A 31 42.27 48.16 -13.15
C GLN A 31 41.14 49.16 -13.47
N ASP A 32 41.39 50.47 -13.44
CA ASP A 32 40.42 51.52 -13.83
C ASP A 32 39.08 51.49 -13.08
N LEU A 33 39.01 50.74 -11.98
CA LEU A 33 37.87 50.73 -11.06
C LEU A 33 37.86 51.98 -10.20
N LEU A 34 39.01 52.62 -10.02
CA LEU A 34 39.17 53.87 -9.28
C LEU A 34 40.21 54.76 -9.97
N PRO A 35 39.84 55.43 -11.08
CA PRO A 35 40.76 56.31 -11.79
C PRO A 35 41.19 57.48 -10.86
N PRO A 36 42.47 57.86 -10.83
CA PRO A 36 42.91 59.02 -10.06
C PRO A 36 42.40 60.31 -10.70
N ALA A 37 41.88 61.23 -9.90
CA ALA A 37 41.38 62.53 -10.37
C ALA A 37 42.52 63.45 -10.80
N ALA A 38 43.69 63.34 -10.15
CA ALA A 38 44.89 64.07 -10.50
C ALA A 38 46.13 63.31 -10.04
N ARG A 39 47.30 63.83 -10.41
CA ARG A 39 48.57 63.42 -9.82
C ARG A 39 49.30 64.65 -9.28
N THR A 40 49.98 64.49 -8.15
CA THR A 40 50.91 65.51 -7.63
C THR A 40 52.05 65.73 -8.64
N PRO A 41 52.78 66.86 -8.57
CA PRO A 41 54.01 67.05 -9.36
C PRO A 41 55.06 65.94 -9.20
N ALA A 42 55.09 65.27 -8.03
CA ALA A 42 55.95 64.12 -7.74
C ALA A 42 55.38 62.77 -8.24
N GLY A 43 54.25 62.76 -8.95
CA GLY A 43 53.65 61.58 -9.58
C GLY A 43 52.66 60.75 -8.73
N TYR A 44 52.43 61.10 -7.46
CA TYR A 44 51.47 60.42 -6.58
C TYR A 44 50.02 60.60 -7.02
N ARG A 45 49.20 59.54 -6.92
CA ARG A 45 47.76 59.53 -7.26
C ARG A 45 46.95 60.31 -6.22
N LEU A 46 46.09 61.20 -6.69
CA LEU A 46 45.10 61.94 -5.91
C LEU A 46 43.68 61.53 -6.35
N TYR A 47 42.77 61.38 -5.39
CA TYR A 47 41.41 60.89 -5.59
C TYR A 47 40.36 61.93 -5.24
N GLY A 48 39.27 61.96 -6.00
CA GLY A 48 38.16 62.89 -5.79
C GLY A 48 37.34 62.59 -4.52
N PRO A 49 36.42 63.50 -4.15
CA PRO A 49 35.53 63.32 -2.99
C PRO A 49 34.54 62.15 -3.14
N ASP A 50 34.30 61.68 -4.37
CA ASP A 50 33.48 60.51 -4.71
C ASP A 50 34.20 59.16 -4.53
N ALA A 51 35.54 59.19 -4.43
CA ALA A 51 36.37 57.99 -4.34
C ALA A 51 36.04 57.06 -3.16
N PRO A 52 35.69 57.54 -1.94
CA PRO A 52 35.24 56.67 -0.86
C PRO A 52 33.96 55.90 -1.22
N ALA A 53 32.97 56.58 -1.80
CA ALA A 53 31.71 55.93 -2.21
C ALA A 53 31.95 54.94 -3.35
N ARG A 54 32.80 55.28 -4.32
CA ARG A 54 33.19 54.38 -5.41
C ARG A 54 33.95 53.15 -4.90
N LEU A 55 34.83 53.31 -3.91
CA LEU A 55 35.51 52.18 -3.26
C LEU A 55 34.53 51.24 -2.56
N GLU A 56 33.55 51.78 -1.83
CA GLU A 56 32.52 50.97 -1.18
C GLU A 56 31.66 50.21 -2.21
N ILE A 57 31.28 50.83 -3.33
CA ILE A 57 30.59 50.13 -4.43
C ILE A 57 31.43 48.98 -4.98
N VAL A 58 32.73 49.21 -5.25
CA VAL A 58 33.63 48.15 -5.75
C VAL A 58 33.74 47.01 -4.74
N ARG A 59 33.85 47.31 -3.43
CA ARG A 59 33.90 46.30 -2.37
C ARG A 59 32.62 45.46 -2.33
N SER A 60 31.47 46.11 -2.26
CA SER A 60 30.18 45.41 -2.17
C SER A 60 29.96 44.48 -3.37
N LEU A 61 30.25 44.95 -4.59
CA LEU A 61 30.11 44.10 -5.78
C LEU A 61 31.13 42.95 -5.81
N ARG A 62 32.36 43.16 -5.32
CA ARG A 62 33.37 42.11 -5.18
C ARG A 62 33.00 41.07 -4.14
N GLU A 63 32.41 41.49 -3.01
CA GLU A 63 31.93 40.61 -1.94
C GLU A 63 30.78 39.72 -2.43
N LEU A 64 29.95 40.22 -3.35
CA LEU A 64 28.91 39.45 -4.05
C LEU A 64 29.46 38.55 -5.17
N GLY A 65 30.78 38.48 -5.34
CA GLY A 65 31.44 37.62 -6.33
C GLY A 65 31.55 38.20 -7.74
N ILE A 66 31.11 39.45 -7.97
CA ILE A 66 31.13 40.07 -9.30
C ILE A 66 32.57 40.36 -9.73
N GLY A 67 32.92 39.93 -10.95
CA GLY A 67 34.24 40.12 -11.54
C GLY A 67 34.56 41.59 -11.82
N THR A 68 35.84 41.96 -11.78
CA THR A 68 36.29 43.36 -11.95
C THR A 68 35.95 43.95 -13.32
N ALA A 69 35.84 43.13 -14.37
CA ALA A 69 35.39 43.59 -15.69
C ALA A 69 33.94 44.09 -15.69
N ALA A 70 33.03 43.37 -15.04
CA ALA A 70 31.61 43.75 -14.94
C ALA A 70 31.44 44.98 -14.03
N ILE A 71 32.17 45.04 -12.91
CA ILE A 71 32.19 46.22 -12.02
C ILE A 71 32.65 47.46 -12.80
N ARG A 72 33.69 47.34 -13.63
CA ARG A 72 34.17 48.45 -14.46
C ARG A 72 33.07 48.95 -15.41
N ALA A 73 32.39 48.05 -16.12
CA ALA A 73 31.33 48.41 -17.05
C ALA A 73 30.17 49.15 -16.35
N VAL A 74 29.80 48.74 -15.14
CA VAL A 74 28.79 49.43 -14.31
C VAL A 74 29.29 50.83 -13.91
N LEU A 75 30.54 50.91 -13.43
CA LEU A 75 31.13 52.16 -12.95
C LEU A 75 31.41 53.20 -14.05
N HIS A 76 31.57 52.74 -15.30
CA HIS A 76 31.69 53.58 -16.50
C HIS A 76 30.35 53.81 -17.20
N ARG A 77 29.24 53.32 -16.62
CA ARG A 77 27.87 53.41 -17.17
C ARG A 77 27.72 52.78 -18.56
N GLU A 78 28.59 51.83 -18.91
CA GLU A 78 28.47 51.01 -20.11
C GLU A 78 27.34 49.97 -19.96
N ARG A 79 26.99 49.62 -18.71
CA ARG A 79 25.87 48.75 -18.35
C ARG A 79 25.19 49.25 -17.08
N SER A 80 23.91 48.93 -16.91
CA SER A 80 23.21 49.21 -15.66
C SER A 80 23.65 48.23 -14.57
N LEU A 81 23.58 48.69 -13.30
CA LEU A 81 23.79 47.82 -12.15
C LEU A 81 22.70 46.74 -12.07
N GLY A 82 21.46 47.09 -12.39
CA GLY A 82 20.31 46.16 -12.40
C GLY A 82 20.53 44.98 -13.33
N ASP A 83 20.80 45.23 -14.61
CA ASP A 83 21.01 44.16 -15.60
C ASP A 83 22.23 43.29 -15.26
N THR A 84 23.26 43.89 -14.65
CA THR A 84 24.47 43.15 -14.24
C THR A 84 24.18 42.26 -13.04
N ALA A 85 23.40 42.76 -12.06
CA ALA A 85 23.01 42.00 -10.88
C ALA A 85 22.05 40.86 -11.23
N GLU A 86 21.05 41.10 -12.10
CA GLU A 86 20.10 40.09 -12.58
C GLU A 86 20.82 38.93 -13.28
N ARG A 87 21.70 39.22 -14.26
CA ARG A 87 22.48 38.19 -14.95
C ARG A 87 23.39 37.39 -14.02
N TRP A 88 23.92 38.01 -12.98
CA TRP A 88 24.75 37.31 -11.99
C TRP A 88 23.91 36.44 -11.06
N ALA A 89 22.73 36.93 -10.64
CA ALA A 89 21.76 36.15 -9.90
C ALA A 89 21.33 34.91 -10.70
N ASP A 90 20.99 35.06 -11.98
CA ASP A 90 20.66 33.93 -12.87
C ASP A 90 21.79 32.89 -12.97
N ALA A 91 23.04 33.36 -13.06
CA ALA A 91 24.21 32.49 -13.11
C ALA A 91 24.44 31.75 -11.79
N LEU A 92 24.26 32.43 -10.65
CA LEU A 92 24.31 31.81 -9.33
C LEU A 92 23.20 30.79 -9.15
N ASP A 93 21.98 31.10 -9.57
CA ASP A 93 20.84 30.18 -9.50
C ASP A 93 21.12 28.91 -10.35
N ALA A 94 21.73 29.05 -11.53
CA ALA A 94 22.17 27.91 -12.34
C ALA A 94 23.24 27.05 -11.65
N GLN A 95 24.19 27.67 -10.95
CA GLN A 95 25.20 26.95 -10.14
C GLN A 95 24.55 26.24 -8.96
N ILE A 96 23.63 26.89 -8.26
CA ILE A 96 22.88 26.31 -7.14
C ILE A 96 22.11 25.08 -7.62
N ARG A 97 21.37 25.17 -8.75
CA ARG A 97 20.67 24.01 -9.35
C ARG A 97 21.63 22.85 -9.63
N THR A 98 22.79 23.14 -10.22
CA THR A 98 23.81 22.10 -10.51
C THR A 98 24.32 21.42 -9.23
N LEU A 99 24.65 22.20 -8.20
CA LEU A 99 25.16 21.68 -6.93
C LEU A 99 24.11 20.86 -6.18
N ARG A 100 22.84 21.28 -6.22
CA ARG A 100 21.74 20.54 -5.62
C ARG A 100 21.51 19.21 -6.31
N LEU A 101 21.52 19.17 -7.65
CA LEU A 101 21.43 17.92 -8.41
C LEU A 101 22.59 16.97 -8.07
N GLN A 102 23.82 17.46 -8.03
CA GLN A 102 24.99 16.66 -7.63
C GLN A 102 24.83 16.09 -6.22
N ARG A 103 24.35 16.89 -5.27
CA ARG A 103 24.05 16.45 -3.91
C ARG A 103 22.97 15.37 -3.88
N SER A 104 21.88 15.51 -4.63
CA SER A 104 20.81 14.51 -4.71
C SER A 104 21.34 13.20 -5.28
N VAL A 105 22.09 13.23 -6.39
CA VAL A 105 22.73 12.03 -6.98
C VAL A 105 23.62 11.32 -5.95
N LEU A 106 24.49 12.05 -5.26
CA LEU A 106 25.40 11.46 -4.27
C LEU A 106 24.64 10.84 -3.09
N ARG A 107 23.54 11.45 -2.64
CA ARG A 107 22.69 10.90 -1.57
C ARG A 107 21.97 9.64 -2.02
N THR A 108 21.41 9.61 -3.23
CA THR A 108 20.75 8.42 -3.78
C THR A 108 21.74 7.27 -3.94
N VAL A 109 22.95 7.52 -4.47
CA VAL A 109 24.02 6.52 -4.59
C VAL A 109 24.41 5.95 -3.22
N ALA A 110 24.56 6.81 -2.21
CA ALA A 110 24.87 6.38 -0.85
C ALA A 110 23.76 5.53 -0.21
N ALA A 111 22.48 5.85 -0.50
CA ALA A 111 21.33 5.11 0.03
C ALA A 111 21.14 3.73 -0.64
N ARG A 112 21.37 3.63 -1.95
CA ARG A 112 21.18 2.38 -2.72
C ARG A 112 22.34 1.39 -2.59
N GLY A 113 23.52 1.84 -2.18
CA GLY A 113 24.74 1.02 -2.26
C GLY A 113 25.13 0.70 -3.70
N THR A 114 24.85 1.63 -4.62
CA THR A 114 25.02 1.47 -6.08
C THR A 114 26.44 1.03 -6.45
N ALA A 115 26.55 0.02 -7.32
CA ALA A 115 27.83 -0.41 -7.90
C ALA A 115 28.45 0.70 -8.77
N ALA A 116 29.77 0.79 -8.82
CA ALA A 116 30.46 1.88 -9.53
C ALA A 116 30.09 1.95 -11.03
N GLU A 117 29.74 0.80 -11.61
CA GLU A 117 29.35 0.60 -12.99
C GLU A 117 27.99 1.24 -13.33
N GLU A 118 27.10 1.43 -12.36
CA GLU A 118 25.75 1.98 -12.57
C GLU A 118 25.71 3.51 -12.46
N LEU A 119 26.76 4.13 -11.90
CA LEU A 119 26.88 5.58 -11.68
C LEU A 119 26.74 6.42 -12.97
N PRO A 120 27.33 6.05 -14.13
CA PRO A 120 27.17 6.80 -15.37
C PRO A 120 25.72 6.86 -15.85
N GLN A 121 24.98 5.76 -15.71
CA GLN A 121 23.57 5.69 -16.11
C GLN A 121 22.70 6.53 -15.18
N MET A 122 22.88 6.42 -13.86
CA MET A 122 22.17 7.25 -12.89
C MET A 122 22.43 8.74 -13.11
N THR A 123 23.70 9.12 -13.32
CA THR A 123 24.06 10.52 -13.58
C THR A 123 23.42 11.04 -14.87
N ARG A 124 23.32 10.20 -15.90
CA ARG A 124 22.61 10.53 -17.15
C ARG A 124 21.12 10.76 -16.89
N LEU A 125 20.45 9.82 -16.23
CA LEU A 125 19.02 9.90 -15.91
C LEU A 125 18.69 11.13 -15.05
N ALA A 126 19.57 11.48 -14.11
CA ALA A 126 19.43 12.65 -13.25
C ALA A 126 19.52 13.98 -14.03
N ARG A 127 20.32 14.02 -15.11
CA ARG A 127 20.54 15.23 -15.93
C ARG A 127 19.50 15.45 -17.02
N LEU A 128 18.60 14.50 -17.26
CA LEU A 128 17.53 14.66 -18.22
C LEU A 128 16.66 15.87 -17.86
N SER A 129 16.32 16.67 -18.86
CA SER A 129 15.33 17.75 -18.76
C SER A 129 13.94 17.20 -18.48
N ALA A 130 13.04 18.04 -17.96
CA ALA A 130 11.64 17.64 -17.72
C ALA A 130 10.97 17.09 -18.99
N GLU A 131 11.23 17.71 -20.14
CA GLU A 131 10.72 17.29 -21.44
C GLU A 131 11.26 15.91 -21.88
N GLU A 132 12.54 15.62 -21.67
CA GLU A 132 13.10 14.29 -21.97
C GLU A 132 12.52 13.21 -21.04
N ARG A 133 12.35 13.52 -19.75
CA ARG A 133 11.74 12.59 -18.78
C ARG A 133 10.28 12.31 -19.15
N ARG A 134 9.52 13.35 -19.54
CA ARG A 134 8.15 13.24 -20.02
C ARG A 134 8.06 12.34 -21.25
N ARG A 135 8.97 12.52 -22.22
CA ARG A 135 9.01 11.71 -23.44
C ARG A 135 9.25 10.22 -23.14
N ILE A 136 10.19 9.90 -22.25
CA ILE A 136 10.45 8.51 -21.84
C ILE A 136 9.18 7.82 -21.31
N VAL A 137 8.38 8.52 -20.51
CA VAL A 137 7.12 7.96 -19.97
C VAL A 137 6.03 7.92 -21.05
N ALA A 138 5.91 8.97 -21.87
CA ALA A 138 4.92 9.04 -22.93
C ALA A 138 5.13 7.95 -23.99
N ASP A 139 6.38 7.69 -24.40
CA ASP A 139 6.72 6.68 -25.41
C ASP A 139 6.23 5.28 -24.98
N VAL A 140 6.42 4.90 -23.70
CA VAL A 140 5.93 3.59 -23.22
C VAL A 140 4.40 3.50 -23.24
N VAL A 141 3.70 4.61 -22.95
CA VAL A 141 2.23 4.66 -22.98
C VAL A 141 1.72 4.57 -24.41
N GLU A 142 2.34 5.31 -25.33
CA GLU A 142 1.98 5.28 -26.76
C GLU A 142 2.21 3.88 -27.37
N ASP A 143 3.37 3.28 -27.13
CA ASP A 143 3.73 1.94 -27.62
C ASP A 143 2.84 0.84 -27.01
N ALA A 144 2.56 0.92 -25.70
CA ALA A 144 1.71 -0.05 -25.01
C ALA A 144 0.26 0.01 -25.50
N LEU A 145 -0.26 1.19 -25.80
CA LEU A 145 -1.66 1.38 -26.19
C LEU A 145 -1.85 1.37 -27.72
N ASP A 146 -0.80 1.23 -28.52
CA ASP A 146 -0.95 1.12 -29.98
C ASP A 146 -1.95 0.02 -30.37
N GLY A 147 -2.86 0.37 -31.27
CA GLY A 147 -3.99 -0.48 -31.68
C GLY A 147 -5.17 -0.60 -30.70
N VAL A 148 -5.11 -0.02 -29.49
CA VAL A 148 -6.20 -0.09 -28.50
C VAL A 148 -7.11 1.14 -28.57
N ALA A 149 -8.41 0.92 -28.78
CA ALA A 149 -9.44 1.96 -28.87
C ALA A 149 -9.86 2.52 -27.49
N ALA A 150 -8.91 3.05 -26.72
CA ALA A 150 -9.12 3.60 -25.37
C ALA A 150 -8.70 5.08 -25.26
N PRO A 151 -9.32 6.02 -26.01
CA PRO A 151 -8.84 7.40 -26.12
C PRO A 151 -8.88 8.19 -24.79
N ALA A 152 -9.91 7.98 -23.96
CA ALA A 152 -10.02 8.63 -22.66
C ALA A 152 -8.93 8.13 -21.68
N TYR A 153 -8.69 6.81 -21.67
CA TYR A 153 -7.66 6.20 -20.84
C TYR A 153 -6.25 6.62 -21.26
N ARG A 154 -5.96 6.64 -22.58
CA ARG A 154 -4.69 7.17 -23.13
C ARG A 154 -4.46 8.62 -22.69
N SER A 155 -5.47 9.47 -22.88
CA SER A 155 -5.39 10.89 -22.50
C SER A 155 -5.17 11.07 -21.00
N GLY A 156 -5.84 10.25 -20.16
CA GLY A 156 -5.66 10.26 -18.71
C GLY A 156 -4.25 9.89 -18.27
N LEU A 157 -3.65 8.84 -18.85
CA LEU A 157 -2.27 8.42 -18.56
C LEU A 157 -1.25 9.51 -18.92
N LEU A 158 -1.40 10.12 -20.10
CA LEU A 158 -0.50 11.19 -20.55
C LEU A 158 -0.67 12.45 -19.70
N ALA A 159 -1.91 12.86 -19.41
CA ALA A 159 -2.20 14.01 -18.55
C ALA A 159 -1.69 13.80 -17.12
N ALA A 160 -1.65 12.56 -16.66
CA ALA A 160 -1.13 12.20 -15.35
C ALA A 160 0.40 12.12 -15.29
N THR A 161 1.13 12.51 -16.35
CA THR A 161 2.59 12.62 -16.39
C THR A 161 3.02 14.10 -16.26
N PRO A 162 2.95 14.70 -15.06
CA PRO A 162 3.36 16.09 -14.86
C PRO A 162 4.89 16.23 -14.95
N ASP A 163 5.35 17.46 -15.08
CA ASP A 163 6.78 17.74 -15.15
C ASP A 163 7.47 17.37 -13.83
N PRO A 164 8.51 16.51 -13.89
CA PRO A 164 9.33 16.26 -12.71
C PRO A 164 10.02 17.56 -12.28
N PRO A 165 10.23 17.76 -10.97
CA PRO A 165 10.79 19.00 -10.45
C PRO A 165 12.20 19.24 -11.01
N GLU A 166 12.52 20.52 -11.27
CA GLU A 166 13.86 20.94 -11.71
C GLU A 166 14.93 20.63 -10.66
N ASP A 167 14.55 20.60 -9.39
CA ASP A 167 15.42 20.33 -8.24
C ASP A 167 14.87 19.15 -7.41
N PRO A 168 15.10 17.90 -7.84
CA PRO A 168 14.52 16.74 -7.20
C PRO A 168 15.19 16.41 -5.86
N THR A 169 14.38 16.01 -4.88
CA THR A 169 14.90 15.39 -3.65
C THR A 169 15.57 14.03 -3.96
N PRO A 170 16.39 13.48 -3.05
CA PRO A 170 16.95 12.15 -3.22
C PRO A 170 15.88 11.07 -3.45
N GLU A 171 14.74 11.15 -2.76
CA GLU A 171 13.62 10.20 -2.92
C GLU A 171 12.97 10.33 -4.31
N GLN A 172 12.77 11.56 -4.79
CA GLN A 172 12.22 11.80 -6.13
C GLN A 172 13.15 11.31 -7.24
N LEU A 173 14.46 11.53 -7.08
CA LEU A 173 15.45 11.05 -8.02
C LEU A 173 15.55 9.52 -8.00
N ASP A 174 15.48 8.90 -6.83
CA ASP A 174 15.46 7.45 -6.67
C ASP A 174 14.26 6.82 -7.39
N ALA A 175 13.07 7.37 -7.16
CA ALA A 175 11.85 6.96 -7.82
C ALA A 175 11.92 7.13 -9.35
N TRP A 176 12.52 8.23 -9.84
CA TRP A 176 12.74 8.45 -11.27
C TRP A 176 13.69 7.42 -11.88
N VAL A 177 14.80 7.09 -11.21
CA VAL A 177 15.76 6.11 -11.71
C VAL A 177 15.11 4.73 -11.84
N GLU A 178 14.32 4.33 -10.85
CA GLU A 178 13.57 3.08 -10.91
C GLU A 178 12.46 3.11 -11.96
N LEU A 179 11.71 4.21 -12.06
CA LEU A 179 10.68 4.38 -13.09
C LEU A 179 11.28 4.22 -14.50
N ALA A 180 12.43 4.85 -14.75
CA ALA A 180 13.14 4.75 -16.03
C ALA A 180 13.65 3.32 -16.32
N ALA A 181 13.87 2.48 -15.30
CA ALA A 181 14.12 1.06 -15.48
C ALA A 181 12.82 0.30 -15.79
N LEU A 182 11.76 0.56 -15.02
CA LEU A 182 10.47 -0.09 -15.14
C LEU A 182 9.80 0.15 -16.50
N VAL A 183 9.83 1.37 -17.04
CA VAL A 183 9.25 1.70 -18.37
C VAL A 183 9.98 1.01 -19.54
N ARG A 184 11.16 0.43 -19.30
CA ARG A 184 11.87 -0.41 -20.28
C ARG A 184 11.54 -1.89 -20.14
N ASP A 185 10.77 -2.28 -19.13
CA ASP A 185 10.29 -3.64 -18.93
C ASP A 185 9.11 -3.90 -19.89
N PRO A 186 9.22 -4.86 -20.83
CA PRO A 186 8.11 -5.19 -21.73
C PRO A 186 6.86 -5.68 -20.99
N GLU A 187 6.99 -6.25 -19.79
CA GLU A 187 5.85 -6.71 -19.01
C GLU A 187 5.00 -5.55 -18.50
N LEU A 188 5.59 -4.38 -18.21
CA LEU A 188 4.82 -3.18 -17.88
C LEU A 188 3.96 -2.76 -19.08
N GLY A 189 4.52 -2.77 -20.29
CA GLY A 189 3.77 -2.43 -21.51
C GLY A 189 2.60 -3.38 -21.74
N ALA A 190 2.81 -4.69 -21.56
CA ALA A 190 1.76 -5.69 -21.64
C ALA A 190 0.66 -5.46 -20.58
N ALA A 191 1.05 -5.11 -19.35
CA ALA A 191 0.12 -4.79 -18.27
C ALA A 191 -0.72 -3.53 -18.55
N LEU A 192 -0.09 -2.45 -19.02
CA LEU A 192 -0.79 -1.22 -19.42
C LEU A 192 -1.77 -1.46 -20.58
N ARG A 193 -1.41 -2.31 -21.55
CA ARG A 193 -2.31 -2.72 -22.63
C ARG A 193 -3.55 -3.45 -22.11
N ARG A 194 -3.39 -4.43 -21.22
CA ARG A 194 -4.53 -5.16 -20.61
C ARG A 194 -5.49 -4.21 -19.89
N LEU A 195 -4.95 -3.23 -19.15
CA LEU A 195 -5.75 -2.23 -18.45
C LEU A 195 -6.46 -1.26 -19.41
N ALA A 196 -5.81 -0.87 -20.51
CA ALA A 196 -6.43 -0.06 -21.56
C ALA A 196 -7.57 -0.80 -22.27
N GLU A 197 -7.38 -2.09 -22.58
CA GLU A 197 -8.41 -2.94 -23.19
C GLU A 197 -9.59 -3.16 -22.24
N PHE A 198 -9.32 -3.41 -20.95
CA PHE A 198 -10.35 -3.47 -19.93
C PHE A 198 -11.13 -2.15 -19.86
N SER A 199 -10.43 -1.02 -19.75
CA SER A 199 -11.05 0.31 -19.74
C SER A 199 -11.86 0.59 -20.99
N ALA A 200 -11.46 0.10 -22.18
CA ALA A 200 -12.23 0.28 -23.40
C ALA A 200 -13.55 -0.52 -23.38
N ARG A 201 -13.55 -1.72 -22.78
CA ARG A 201 -14.75 -2.56 -22.63
C ARG A 201 -15.71 -2.01 -21.58
N THR A 202 -15.19 -1.41 -20.52
CA THR A 202 -15.98 -0.95 -19.36
C THR A 202 -16.25 0.55 -19.37
N ALA A 203 -15.66 1.31 -20.30
CA ALA A 203 -15.90 2.75 -20.43
C ALA A 203 -17.41 3.04 -20.51
N PRO A 204 -17.84 4.22 -20.01
CA PRO A 204 -19.19 4.68 -20.25
C PRO A 204 -19.52 4.60 -21.74
N ALA A 205 -20.73 4.17 -22.08
CA ALA A 205 -21.18 4.19 -23.48
C ALA A 205 -21.00 5.62 -24.01
N GLN A 206 -20.18 5.80 -25.05
CA GLN A 206 -20.07 7.12 -25.67
C GLN A 206 -21.46 7.52 -26.14
N PRO A 207 -21.93 8.76 -25.87
CA PRO A 207 -23.15 9.24 -26.48
C PRO A 207 -22.98 9.14 -27.99
N THR A 208 -23.81 8.33 -28.64
CA THR A 208 -23.82 8.18 -30.09
C THR A 208 -24.38 9.48 -30.68
N GLY A 209 -23.49 10.40 -31.02
CA GLY A 209 -23.82 11.70 -31.57
C GLY A 209 -23.17 12.82 -30.76
N ALA A 210 -22.89 13.95 -31.42
CA ALA A 210 -22.44 15.17 -30.76
C ALA A 210 -23.49 15.57 -29.71
N ALA A 211 -23.28 15.13 -28.46
CA ALA A 211 -24.10 15.56 -27.34
C ALA A 211 -23.84 17.05 -27.16
N ASP A 212 -24.92 17.84 -27.26
CA ASP A 212 -24.95 19.21 -26.79
C ASP A 212 -24.39 19.25 -25.37
N ALA A 213 -23.47 20.16 -25.09
CA ALA A 213 -22.81 20.35 -23.80
C ALA A 213 -23.77 20.91 -22.72
N GLY A 214 -25.04 20.51 -22.74
CA GLY A 214 -26.11 21.07 -21.91
C GLY A 214 -27.24 20.09 -21.59
N ASP A 215 -27.03 18.77 -21.71
CA ASP A 215 -27.99 17.78 -21.19
C ASP A 215 -27.89 17.72 -19.64
N PRO A 216 -28.93 18.16 -18.90
CA PRO A 216 -28.92 18.13 -17.43
C PRO A 216 -28.98 16.72 -16.83
N ASP A 217 -29.28 15.68 -17.62
CA ASP A 217 -29.29 14.28 -17.19
C ASP A 217 -27.98 13.53 -17.51
N ALA A 218 -27.00 14.19 -18.15
CA ALA A 218 -25.68 13.59 -18.35
C ALA A 218 -24.96 13.41 -17.00
N ALA A 219 -24.54 12.19 -16.70
CA ALA A 219 -23.84 11.88 -15.45
C ALA A 219 -22.59 12.75 -15.29
N ASP A 220 -22.48 13.48 -14.17
CA ASP A 220 -21.32 14.31 -13.85
C ASP A 220 -20.04 13.44 -13.75
N PRO A 221 -19.06 13.62 -14.65
CA PRO A 221 -17.82 12.84 -14.64
C PRO A 221 -17.03 12.98 -13.34
N ALA A 222 -17.13 14.14 -12.66
CA ALA A 222 -16.48 14.35 -11.37
C ALA A 222 -17.14 13.51 -10.27
N ALA A 223 -18.48 13.48 -10.23
CA ALA A 223 -19.23 12.65 -9.28
C ALA A 223 -19.00 11.15 -9.49
N ALA A 224 -18.91 10.69 -10.74
CA ALA A 224 -18.59 9.30 -11.07
C ALA A 224 -17.17 8.91 -10.60
N THR A 225 -16.19 9.78 -10.81
CA THR A 225 -14.81 9.59 -10.33
C THR A 225 -14.76 9.53 -8.80
N GLU A 226 -15.47 10.44 -8.13
CA GLU A 226 -15.53 10.46 -6.66
C GLU A 226 -16.18 9.19 -6.09
N ALA A 227 -17.24 8.69 -6.74
CA ALA A 227 -17.88 7.43 -6.36
C ALA A 227 -16.93 6.24 -6.48
N ALA A 228 -16.17 6.14 -7.59
CA ALA A 228 -15.17 5.09 -7.77
C ALA A 228 -14.07 5.13 -6.70
N VAL A 229 -13.59 6.34 -6.33
CA VAL A 229 -12.60 6.52 -5.25
C VAL A 229 -13.15 6.05 -3.90
N ARG A 230 -14.40 6.41 -3.57
CA ARG A 230 -15.05 5.95 -2.32
C ARG A 230 -15.18 4.43 -2.26
N VAL A 231 -15.55 3.80 -3.37
CA VAL A 231 -15.66 2.32 -3.44
C VAL A 231 -14.29 1.66 -3.27
N ALA A 232 -13.25 2.17 -3.93
CA ALA A 232 -11.90 1.63 -3.78
C ALA A 232 -11.40 1.72 -2.33
N GLU A 233 -11.66 2.84 -1.65
CA GLU A 233 -11.28 3.02 -0.24
C GLU A 233 -12.09 2.10 0.69
N LEU A 234 -13.39 1.91 0.42
CA LEU A 234 -14.22 0.95 1.16
C LEU A 234 -13.69 -0.48 1.00
N MET A 235 -13.39 -0.91 -0.24
CA MET A 235 -12.84 -2.23 -0.54
C MET A 235 -11.55 -2.47 0.23
N ARG A 236 -10.61 -1.54 0.16
CA ARG A 236 -9.33 -1.63 0.89
C ARG A 236 -9.56 -1.72 2.39
N THR A 237 -10.37 -0.82 2.95
CA THR A 237 -10.64 -0.77 4.40
C THR A 237 -11.27 -2.06 4.92
N ARG A 238 -12.27 -2.60 4.20
CA ARG A 238 -12.95 -3.83 4.60
C ARG A 238 -12.07 -5.05 4.44
N ALA A 239 -11.30 -5.15 3.37
CA ALA A 239 -10.37 -6.25 3.16
C ALA A 239 -9.20 -6.22 4.15
N ASP A 240 -8.64 -5.04 4.45
CA ASP A 240 -7.60 -4.88 5.48
C ASP A 240 -8.14 -5.33 6.85
N ALA A 241 -9.38 -4.96 7.19
CA ALA A 241 -10.03 -5.41 8.43
C ALA A 241 -10.27 -6.93 8.44
N ALA A 242 -10.66 -7.53 7.32
CA ALA A 242 -10.85 -8.97 7.19
C ALA A 242 -9.52 -9.73 7.35
N VAL A 243 -8.44 -9.25 6.72
CA VAL A 243 -7.09 -9.79 6.87
C VAL A 243 -6.61 -9.66 8.31
N ALA A 244 -6.80 -8.50 8.96
CA ALA A 244 -6.42 -8.31 10.36
C ALA A 244 -7.22 -9.21 11.32
N ALA A 245 -8.47 -9.49 11.00
CA ALA A 245 -9.32 -10.42 11.74
C ALA A 245 -9.05 -11.90 11.43
N GLY A 246 -8.15 -12.22 10.50
CA GLY A 246 -7.85 -13.59 10.10
C GLY A 246 -8.99 -14.28 9.32
N ILE A 247 -9.91 -13.51 8.74
CA ILE A 247 -11.02 -14.08 7.96
C ILE A 247 -10.46 -14.68 6.68
N ALA A 248 -10.59 -15.99 6.49
CA ALA A 248 -10.23 -16.64 5.25
C ALA A 248 -11.15 -16.15 4.10
N PRO A 249 -10.61 -15.82 2.92
CA PRO A 249 -11.38 -15.22 1.84
C PRO A 249 -12.50 -16.11 1.29
N ASP A 250 -12.40 -17.42 1.48
CA ASP A 250 -13.37 -18.43 1.06
C ASP A 250 -14.28 -18.93 2.20
N SER A 251 -14.16 -18.31 3.38
CA SER A 251 -15.05 -18.58 4.50
C SER A 251 -16.43 -18.00 4.24
N PRO A 252 -17.52 -18.63 4.72
CA PRO A 252 -18.85 -18.01 4.76
C PRO A 252 -18.89 -16.63 5.43
N VAL A 253 -17.92 -16.32 6.29
CA VAL A 253 -17.79 -15.01 6.95
C VAL A 253 -17.27 -13.90 6.00
N ALA A 254 -16.68 -14.26 4.86
CA ALA A 254 -16.25 -13.31 3.83
C ALA A 254 -17.41 -12.84 2.93
N GLU A 255 -18.46 -13.65 2.78
CA GLU A 255 -19.66 -13.34 2.00
C GLU A 255 -20.36 -11.99 2.31
N PRO A 256 -20.63 -11.60 3.57
CA PRO A 256 -21.24 -10.28 3.87
C PRO A 256 -20.31 -9.13 3.49
N VAL A 257 -19.01 -9.33 3.67
CA VAL A 257 -18.02 -8.33 3.29
C VAL A 257 -18.11 -8.11 1.79
N LEU A 258 -18.14 -9.17 0.99
CA LEU A 258 -18.32 -9.08 -0.46
C LEU A 258 -19.66 -8.46 -0.86
N ALA A 259 -20.76 -8.84 -0.21
CA ALA A 259 -22.08 -8.28 -0.49
C ALA A 259 -22.11 -6.75 -0.25
N GLU A 260 -21.48 -6.26 0.82
CA GLU A 260 -21.31 -4.83 1.09
C GLU A 260 -20.49 -4.14 -0.03
N LEU A 261 -19.37 -4.75 -0.43
CA LEU A 261 -18.49 -4.21 -1.47
C LEU A 261 -19.18 -4.16 -2.83
N ILE A 262 -19.93 -5.21 -3.21
CA ILE A 262 -20.68 -5.28 -4.45
C ILE A 262 -21.84 -4.28 -4.44
N ALA A 263 -22.58 -4.17 -3.34
CA ALA A 263 -23.68 -3.21 -3.21
C ALA A 263 -23.20 -1.75 -3.36
N ALA A 264 -22.02 -1.43 -2.83
CA ALA A 264 -21.40 -0.11 -3.03
C ALA A 264 -20.86 0.10 -4.44
N TRP A 265 -20.37 -0.97 -5.09
CA TRP A 265 -19.77 -0.93 -6.43
C TRP A 265 -20.80 -0.86 -7.56
N ILE A 266 -21.91 -1.60 -7.50
CA ILE A 266 -22.93 -1.66 -8.57
C ILE A 266 -23.37 -0.27 -9.06
N PRO A 267 -23.70 0.72 -8.18
CA PRO A 267 -24.09 2.05 -8.63
C PRO A 267 -23.04 2.77 -9.48
N THR A 268 -21.75 2.45 -9.30
CA THR A 268 -20.66 3.05 -10.10
C THR A 268 -20.62 2.53 -11.54
N GLN A 269 -21.33 1.44 -11.83
CA GLN A 269 -21.36 0.82 -13.14
C GLN A 269 -22.49 1.34 -14.04
N ALA A 270 -23.38 2.20 -13.52
CA ALA A 270 -24.64 2.59 -14.18
C ALA A 270 -24.48 3.12 -15.62
N THR A 271 -23.35 3.76 -15.93
CA THR A 271 -23.08 4.34 -17.26
C THR A 271 -22.32 3.40 -18.20
N THR A 272 -21.85 2.26 -17.70
CA THR A 272 -21.02 1.30 -18.44
C THR A 272 -21.86 0.40 -19.36
N HIS A 273 -21.22 -0.27 -20.31
CA HIS A 273 -21.92 -1.24 -21.16
C HIS A 273 -22.35 -2.47 -20.34
N ASP A 274 -23.63 -2.85 -20.48
CA ASP A 274 -24.29 -3.96 -19.78
C ASP A 274 -24.07 -3.94 -18.26
N PRO A 275 -24.63 -2.93 -17.55
CA PRO A 275 -24.38 -2.76 -16.12
C PRO A 275 -25.07 -3.86 -15.31
N PRO A 276 -24.38 -4.48 -14.33
CA PRO A 276 -25.04 -5.41 -13.41
C PRO A 276 -26.11 -4.68 -12.60
N ALA A 277 -27.31 -5.27 -12.51
CA ALA A 277 -28.44 -4.70 -11.77
C ALA A 277 -28.47 -5.12 -10.29
N GLU A 278 -27.92 -6.29 -9.98
CA GLU A 278 -27.95 -6.91 -8.64
C GLU A 278 -26.64 -7.68 -8.37
N ASP A 279 -26.43 -8.04 -7.10
CA ASP A 279 -25.32 -8.93 -6.72
C ASP A 279 -25.59 -10.33 -7.27
N GLY A 280 -24.64 -10.83 -8.06
CA GLY A 280 -24.76 -12.11 -8.77
C GLY A 280 -23.45 -12.50 -9.45
N PRO A 281 -23.38 -13.70 -10.06
CA PRO A 281 -22.15 -14.21 -10.67
C PRO A 281 -21.52 -13.29 -11.72
N ALA A 282 -22.35 -12.59 -12.50
CA ALA A 282 -21.90 -11.63 -13.49
C ALA A 282 -21.26 -10.39 -12.84
N ALA A 283 -21.91 -9.82 -11.80
CA ALA A 283 -21.40 -8.66 -11.05
C ALA A 283 -20.06 -8.99 -10.37
N ARG A 284 -19.99 -10.12 -9.66
CA ARG A 284 -18.79 -10.56 -8.94
C ARG A 284 -17.63 -10.89 -9.88
N THR A 285 -17.91 -11.53 -11.02
CA THR A 285 -16.88 -11.81 -12.04
C THR A 285 -16.33 -10.52 -12.65
N ARG A 286 -17.20 -9.54 -12.93
CA ARG A 286 -16.78 -8.25 -13.48
C ARG A 286 -15.96 -7.43 -12.48
N LEU A 287 -16.37 -7.41 -11.20
CA LEU A 287 -15.57 -6.77 -10.16
C LEU A 287 -14.21 -7.47 -9.98
N LEU A 288 -14.17 -8.81 -10.04
CA LEU A 288 -12.92 -9.57 -9.97
C LEU A 288 -11.97 -9.17 -11.09
N GLU A 289 -12.45 -9.13 -12.35
CA GLU A 289 -11.64 -8.65 -13.48
C GLU A 289 -11.15 -7.22 -13.26
N GLN A 290 -12.03 -6.32 -12.79
CA GLN A 290 -11.64 -4.94 -12.48
C GLN A 290 -10.51 -4.90 -11.46
N LEU A 291 -10.65 -5.66 -10.36
CA LEU A 291 -9.69 -5.70 -9.27
C LEU A 291 -8.35 -6.30 -9.72
N GLU A 292 -8.36 -7.43 -10.42
CA GLU A 292 -7.15 -8.07 -10.96
C GLU A 292 -6.41 -7.13 -11.92
N THR A 293 -7.15 -6.29 -12.64
CA THR A 293 -6.55 -5.32 -13.57
C THR A 293 -5.94 -4.12 -12.83
N VAL A 294 -6.58 -3.59 -11.78
CA VAL A 294 -6.06 -2.43 -11.01
C VAL A 294 -5.04 -2.80 -9.93
N ALA A 295 -5.06 -4.04 -9.44
CA ALA A 295 -4.10 -4.57 -8.47
C ALA A 295 -2.88 -5.23 -9.14
N GLU A 296 -2.73 -5.08 -10.45
CA GLU A 296 -1.57 -5.53 -11.22
C GLU A 296 -0.26 -4.91 -10.65
N PRO A 297 0.66 -5.71 -10.09
CA PRO A 297 1.80 -5.20 -9.32
C PRO A 297 2.69 -4.22 -10.08
N LEU A 298 2.92 -4.45 -11.39
CA LEU A 298 3.76 -3.57 -12.21
C LEU A 298 3.09 -2.20 -12.43
N VAL A 299 1.78 -2.19 -12.65
CA VAL A 299 0.99 -0.95 -12.84
C VAL A 299 0.90 -0.17 -11.53
N GLU A 300 0.69 -0.86 -10.41
CA GLU A 300 0.74 -0.23 -9.09
C GLU A 300 2.11 0.41 -8.86
N ARG A 301 3.21 -0.34 -9.11
CA ARG A 301 4.56 0.18 -8.92
C ARG A 301 4.86 1.37 -9.85
N TYR A 302 4.39 1.33 -11.09
CA TYR A 302 4.48 2.45 -12.03
C TYR A 302 3.85 3.72 -11.44
N TRP A 303 2.61 3.64 -10.92
CA TRP A 303 1.94 4.80 -10.33
C TRP A 303 2.60 5.29 -9.04
N GLN A 304 3.10 4.39 -8.18
CA GLN A 304 3.88 4.75 -7.00
C GLN A 304 5.09 5.61 -7.38
N LEU A 305 5.87 5.13 -8.35
CA LEU A 305 7.10 5.77 -8.79
C LEU A 305 6.81 7.09 -9.53
N LEU A 306 5.80 7.10 -10.42
CA LEU A 306 5.41 8.30 -11.15
C LEU A 306 4.95 9.42 -10.20
N CYS A 307 4.09 9.11 -9.23
CA CYS A 307 3.65 10.10 -8.24
C CYS A 307 4.81 10.59 -7.37
N THR A 308 5.64 9.67 -6.86
CA THR A 308 6.80 10.03 -6.02
C THR A 308 7.78 10.90 -6.78
N ALA A 309 8.18 10.51 -7.99
CA ALA A 309 9.11 11.25 -8.85
C ALA A 309 8.59 12.65 -9.22
N THR A 310 7.27 12.85 -9.22
CA THR A 310 6.61 14.13 -9.54
C THR A 310 6.15 14.91 -8.32
N GLY A 311 6.47 14.44 -7.10
CA GLY A 311 6.12 15.13 -5.86
C GLY A 311 4.63 15.10 -5.49
N ARG A 312 3.86 14.17 -6.08
CA ARG A 312 2.46 13.92 -5.74
C ARG A 312 2.35 12.80 -4.71
N PRO A 313 1.29 12.78 -3.87
CA PRO A 313 1.02 11.64 -3.02
C PRO A 313 0.84 10.38 -3.89
N ALA A 314 1.61 9.34 -3.58
CA ALA A 314 1.43 8.04 -4.22
C ALA A 314 0.06 7.46 -3.83
N PRO A 315 -0.63 6.76 -4.75
CA PRO A 315 -1.89 6.10 -4.41
C PRO A 315 -1.66 5.05 -3.31
N PRO A 316 -2.70 4.66 -2.54
CA PRO A 316 -2.58 3.51 -1.65
C PRO A 316 -2.33 2.22 -2.47
N ARG A 317 -1.62 1.27 -1.86
CA ARG A 317 -1.40 -0.05 -2.46
C ARG A 317 -2.56 -0.98 -2.15
N TRP A 318 -2.88 -1.88 -3.08
CA TRP A 318 -3.87 -2.93 -2.89
C TRP A 318 -3.31 -4.08 -2.06
N GLY A 319 -2.05 -4.49 -2.28
CA GLY A 319 -1.33 -5.45 -1.43
C GLY A 319 -2.16 -6.67 -0.99
N ALA A 320 -2.18 -6.91 0.33
CA ALA A 320 -2.94 -8.01 0.95
C ALA A 320 -4.46 -7.85 0.77
N ALA A 321 -4.99 -6.62 0.85
CA ALA A 321 -6.42 -6.34 0.67
C ALA A 321 -6.92 -6.71 -0.74
N GLY A 322 -6.17 -6.36 -1.78
CA GLY A 322 -6.50 -6.75 -3.16
C GLY A 322 -6.43 -8.26 -3.36
N THR A 323 -5.38 -8.90 -2.82
CA THR A 323 -5.23 -10.37 -2.87
C THR A 323 -6.39 -11.08 -2.18
N TRP A 324 -6.76 -10.63 -0.98
CA TRP A 324 -7.88 -11.17 -0.21
C TRP A 324 -9.21 -10.99 -0.95
N THR A 325 -9.50 -9.79 -1.44
CA THR A 325 -10.77 -9.49 -2.14
C THR A 325 -10.89 -10.32 -3.42
N ALA A 326 -9.80 -10.45 -4.19
CA ALA A 326 -9.79 -11.27 -5.41
C ALA A 326 -9.99 -12.76 -5.08
N ALA A 327 -9.31 -13.28 -4.05
CA ALA A 327 -9.52 -14.65 -3.60
C ALA A 327 -10.97 -14.88 -3.14
N ALA A 328 -11.55 -13.91 -2.43
CA ALA A 328 -12.91 -13.99 -1.93
C ALA A 328 -13.94 -13.98 -3.07
N LEU A 329 -13.79 -13.09 -4.05
CA LEU A 329 -14.64 -13.08 -5.25
C LEU A 329 -14.54 -14.38 -6.08
N ARG A 330 -13.36 -15.03 -6.09
CA ARG A 330 -13.18 -16.33 -6.78
C ARG A 330 -13.88 -17.47 -6.04
N ALA A 331 -13.81 -17.49 -4.71
CA ALA A 331 -14.48 -18.50 -3.90
C ALA A 331 -16.00 -18.31 -3.89
N HIS A 332 -16.44 -17.07 -3.70
CA HIS A 332 -17.83 -16.68 -3.58
C HIS A 332 -18.38 -16.11 -4.89
N ARG A 333 -18.18 -16.80 -6.02
CA ARG A 333 -18.68 -16.31 -7.33
C ARG A 333 -20.19 -16.16 -7.35
N THR A 334 -20.90 -17.10 -6.74
CA THR A 334 -22.35 -17.01 -6.58
C THR A 334 -22.63 -16.49 -5.18
N PRO A 335 -23.44 -15.43 -5.02
CA PRO A 335 -23.89 -14.99 -3.72
C PRO A 335 -24.54 -16.16 -2.98
N SER A 336 -24.03 -16.47 -1.80
CA SER A 336 -24.64 -17.46 -0.92
C SER A 336 -25.34 -16.70 0.19
N GLU A 337 -26.67 -16.68 0.20
CA GLU A 337 -27.36 -16.27 1.40
C GLU A 337 -27.11 -17.32 2.49
N PRO A 338 -26.76 -16.92 3.71
CA PRO A 338 -26.83 -17.83 4.84
C PRO A 338 -28.24 -18.41 4.91
N ASP A 339 -28.38 -19.74 4.92
CA ASP A 339 -29.69 -20.38 5.08
C ASP A 339 -30.25 -20.02 6.47
N ARG A 340 -31.03 -18.94 6.55
CA ARG A 340 -31.60 -18.49 7.83
C ARG A 340 -32.51 -19.56 8.43
N SER A 341 -33.10 -20.43 7.62
CA SER A 341 -33.88 -21.57 8.10
C SER A 341 -33.00 -22.66 8.73
N ALA A 342 -31.72 -22.77 8.33
CA ALA A 342 -30.74 -23.57 9.06
C ALA A 342 -30.44 -22.93 10.42
N PHE A 343 -30.26 -21.61 10.49
CA PHE A 343 -30.05 -20.91 11.76
C PHE A 343 -31.23 -21.02 12.71
N GLU A 344 -32.47 -20.97 12.21
CA GLU A 344 -33.68 -21.21 13.01
C GLU A 344 -33.72 -22.64 13.57
N ARG A 345 -33.44 -23.65 12.74
CA ARG A 345 -33.32 -25.06 13.18
C ARG A 345 -32.23 -25.26 14.25
N LEU A 346 -31.13 -24.52 14.14
CA LEU A 346 -30.03 -24.53 15.09
C LEU A 346 -30.36 -23.77 16.38
N ALA A 347 -31.14 -22.68 16.29
CA ALA A 347 -31.63 -21.92 17.44
C ALA A 347 -32.62 -22.74 18.30
N ASP A 348 -33.36 -23.66 17.67
CA ASP A 348 -34.25 -24.61 18.35
C ASP A 348 -33.48 -25.76 19.05
N THR A 349 -32.15 -25.85 18.84
CA THR A 349 -31.34 -26.86 19.54
C THR A 349 -31.22 -26.49 21.01
N ASP A 350 -31.50 -27.46 21.89
CA ASP A 350 -31.38 -27.30 23.34
C ASP A 350 -29.98 -26.74 23.74
N PRO A 351 -29.90 -25.54 24.34
CA PRO A 351 -28.65 -24.94 24.77
C PRO A 351 -27.81 -25.84 25.69
N GLU A 352 -28.45 -26.64 26.54
CA GLU A 352 -27.74 -27.58 27.42
C GLU A 352 -27.06 -28.70 26.62
N ARG A 353 -27.72 -29.16 25.55
CA ARG A 353 -27.16 -30.16 24.62
C ARG A 353 -25.97 -29.61 23.85
N VAL A 354 -26.04 -28.35 23.39
CA VAL A 354 -24.90 -27.67 22.73
C VAL A 354 -23.69 -27.57 23.64
N LEU A 355 -23.91 -27.14 24.90
CA LEU A 355 -22.84 -27.06 25.90
C LEU A 355 -22.26 -28.44 26.24
N ALA A 356 -23.12 -29.46 26.39
CA ALA A 356 -22.68 -30.83 26.65
C ALA A 356 -21.83 -31.38 25.49
N GLY A 357 -22.22 -31.08 24.25
CA GLY A 357 -21.46 -31.42 23.04
C GLY A 357 -20.07 -30.81 23.05
N TYR A 358 -19.97 -29.48 23.23
CA TYR A 358 -18.68 -28.80 23.35
C TYR A 358 -17.81 -29.39 24.47
N ALA A 359 -18.40 -29.58 25.66
CA ALA A 359 -17.68 -30.10 26.82
C ALA A 359 -17.16 -31.54 26.60
N GLN A 360 -17.90 -32.39 25.87
CA GLN A 360 -17.45 -33.74 25.52
C GLN A 360 -16.28 -33.69 24.52
N VAL A 361 -16.43 -32.94 23.43
CA VAL A 361 -15.36 -32.78 22.42
C VAL A 361 -14.10 -32.21 23.06
N ALA A 362 -14.22 -31.16 23.87
CA ALA A 362 -13.07 -30.54 24.53
C ALA A 362 -12.35 -31.50 25.49
N ARG A 363 -13.07 -32.39 26.19
CA ARG A 363 -12.45 -33.42 27.04
C ARG A 363 -11.68 -34.46 26.22
N ASP A 364 -12.31 -35.01 25.19
CA ASP A 364 -11.72 -36.10 24.41
C ASP A 364 -10.52 -35.61 23.59
N VAL A 365 -10.65 -34.43 22.98
CA VAL A 365 -9.55 -33.75 22.31
C VAL A 365 -8.47 -33.35 23.31
N GLY A 366 -8.83 -32.87 24.50
CA GLY A 366 -7.85 -32.55 25.56
C GLY A 366 -7.03 -33.76 26.01
N ALA A 367 -7.64 -34.94 26.10
CA ALA A 367 -6.93 -36.18 26.39
C ALA A 367 -5.92 -36.54 25.28
N LEU A 368 -6.27 -36.26 24.02
CA LEU A 368 -5.36 -36.42 22.89
C LEU A 368 -4.22 -35.39 22.93
N VAL A 369 -4.51 -34.12 23.21
CA VAL A 369 -3.50 -33.05 23.37
C VAL A 369 -2.50 -33.40 24.48
N ALA A 370 -2.98 -33.90 25.62
CA ALA A 370 -2.12 -34.31 26.74
C ALA A 370 -1.22 -35.51 26.42
N ALA A 371 -1.53 -36.28 25.36
CA ALA A 371 -0.73 -37.41 24.91
C ALA A 371 0.34 -37.03 23.86
N VAL A 372 0.31 -35.81 23.32
CA VAL A 372 1.29 -35.30 22.35
C VAL A 372 2.66 -35.16 23.00
N ARG A 373 3.70 -35.72 22.38
CA ARG A 373 5.06 -35.58 22.88
C ARG A 373 5.71 -34.31 22.33
N PRO A 374 6.69 -33.72 23.03
CA PRO A 374 7.41 -32.55 22.52
C PRO A 374 8.01 -32.74 21.11
N ASP A 375 8.46 -33.96 20.78
CA ASP A 375 9.01 -34.28 19.46
C ASP A 375 7.94 -34.33 18.35
N ASP A 376 6.68 -34.61 18.71
CA ASP A 376 5.56 -34.69 17.77
C ASP A 376 5.09 -33.31 17.30
N LEU A 377 5.45 -32.23 18.01
CA LEU A 377 5.06 -30.85 17.70
C LEU A 377 5.48 -30.38 16.29
N ARG A 378 6.48 -31.04 15.69
CA ARG A 378 7.00 -30.72 14.35
C ARG A 378 6.41 -31.59 13.24
N LEU A 379 5.58 -32.56 13.56
CA LEU A 379 4.94 -33.42 12.57
C LEU A 379 3.98 -32.59 11.71
N SER A 380 3.94 -32.88 10.42
CA SER A 380 2.95 -32.29 9.51
C SER A 380 1.56 -32.84 9.81
N THR A 381 0.55 -32.01 9.59
CA THR A 381 -0.86 -32.36 9.80
C THR A 381 -1.60 -32.45 8.46
N PRO A 382 -2.81 -33.02 8.42
CA PRO A 382 -3.68 -32.94 7.25
C PRO A 382 -4.05 -31.49 6.83
N CYS A 383 -3.97 -30.52 7.75
CA CYS A 383 -4.06 -29.10 7.42
C CYS A 383 -2.78 -28.65 6.69
N ALA A 384 -2.92 -28.32 5.41
CA ALA A 384 -1.78 -28.01 4.55
C ALA A 384 -0.93 -26.86 5.10
N GLY A 385 0.37 -27.12 5.24
CA GLY A 385 1.33 -26.13 5.74
C GLY A 385 1.37 -26.00 7.27
N TRP A 386 0.57 -26.76 8.02
CA TRP A 386 0.57 -26.72 9.49
C TRP A 386 1.27 -27.94 10.09
N THR A 387 2.14 -27.65 11.05
CA THR A 387 2.69 -28.58 12.02
C THR A 387 1.71 -28.81 13.17
N VAL A 388 1.94 -29.85 13.97
CA VAL A 388 1.16 -30.09 15.19
C VAL A 388 1.19 -28.88 16.14
N ARG A 389 2.32 -28.15 16.25
CA ARG A 389 2.37 -26.92 17.05
C ARG A 389 1.42 -25.85 16.52
N GLU A 390 1.40 -25.62 15.20
CA GLU A 390 0.52 -24.62 14.59
C GLU A 390 -0.96 -25.00 14.72
N LEU A 391 -1.28 -26.28 14.54
CA LEU A 391 -2.63 -26.82 14.76
C LEU A 391 -3.10 -26.62 16.21
N LEU A 392 -2.26 -26.97 17.20
CA LEU A 392 -2.58 -26.78 18.62
C LEU A 392 -2.74 -25.30 18.97
N ASN A 393 -1.89 -24.43 18.42
CA ASN A 393 -1.98 -22.98 18.62
C ASN A 393 -3.30 -22.43 18.10
N HIS A 394 -3.74 -22.90 16.93
CA HIS A 394 -5.03 -22.55 16.35
C HIS A 394 -6.20 -23.02 17.21
N MET A 395 -6.20 -24.27 17.68
CA MET A 395 -7.27 -24.80 18.54
C MET A 395 -7.42 -24.01 19.86
N VAL A 396 -6.29 -23.60 20.46
CA VAL A 396 -6.28 -22.70 21.63
C VAL A 396 -6.86 -21.35 21.25
N TRP A 397 -6.44 -20.79 20.12
CA TRP A 397 -6.94 -19.51 19.63
C TRP A 397 -8.45 -19.53 19.37
N GLU A 398 -9.04 -20.60 18.82
CA GLU A 398 -10.49 -20.72 18.58
C GLU A 398 -11.32 -20.59 19.87
N ASN A 399 -10.89 -21.27 20.94
CA ASN A 399 -11.53 -21.13 22.26
C ASN A 399 -11.44 -19.69 22.78
N LEU A 400 -10.26 -19.09 22.64
CA LEU A 400 -9.97 -17.72 23.07
C LEU A 400 -10.73 -16.67 22.23
N MET A 401 -10.88 -16.92 20.94
CA MET A 401 -11.68 -16.15 19.99
C MET A 401 -13.12 -16.19 20.47
N ALA A 402 -13.75 -17.37 20.55
CA ALA A 402 -15.16 -17.50 20.91
C ALA A 402 -15.53 -16.83 22.25
N THR A 403 -14.66 -16.93 23.25
CA THR A 403 -14.85 -16.23 24.55
C THR A 403 -14.82 -14.71 24.42
N SER A 404 -13.99 -14.17 23.54
CA SER A 404 -13.88 -12.73 23.30
C SER A 404 -15.12 -12.14 22.62
N ILE A 405 -15.82 -12.92 21.77
CA ILE A 405 -17.14 -12.54 21.22
C ILE A 405 -18.17 -12.38 22.34
N ALA A 406 -18.23 -13.32 23.29
CA ALA A 406 -19.18 -13.27 24.40
C ALA A 406 -19.02 -11.98 25.24
N ALA A 407 -17.77 -11.52 25.39
CA ALA A 407 -17.40 -10.29 26.08
C ALA A 407 -17.64 -9.01 25.25
N GLY A 408 -17.96 -9.12 23.97
CA GLY A 408 -18.19 -7.98 23.07
C GLY A 408 -16.91 -7.29 22.58
N ALA A 409 -15.75 -7.93 22.73
CA ALA A 409 -14.46 -7.41 22.28
C ALA A 409 -13.65 -8.51 21.58
N PRO A 410 -13.97 -8.84 20.32
CA PRO A 410 -13.29 -9.89 19.56
C PRO A 410 -11.78 -9.65 19.47
N ARG A 411 -10.98 -10.68 19.70
CA ARG A 411 -9.51 -10.64 19.54
C ARG A 411 -9.09 -10.83 18.07
N GLY A 412 -7.96 -10.23 17.68
CA GLY A 412 -7.40 -10.29 16.32
C GLY A 412 -6.00 -10.92 16.22
N ASP A 413 -5.49 -11.47 17.30
CA ASP A 413 -4.13 -12.00 17.47
C ASP A 413 -3.98 -13.46 17.00
N HIS A 414 -4.59 -13.81 15.87
CA HIS A 414 -4.64 -15.19 15.34
C HIS A 414 -3.28 -15.82 15.00
N THR A 415 -2.25 -15.00 14.76
CA THR A 415 -0.87 -15.46 14.48
C THR A 415 0.06 -15.40 15.69
N ALA A 416 -0.42 -14.92 16.84
CA ALA A 416 0.39 -14.89 18.06
C ALA A 416 0.62 -16.32 18.61
N ASP A 417 1.68 -16.47 19.39
CA ASP A 417 1.92 -17.71 20.15
C ASP A 417 1.06 -17.72 21.41
N HIS A 418 0.09 -18.64 21.43
CA HIS A 418 -0.84 -18.88 22.53
C HIS A 418 -0.47 -20.12 23.37
N LEU A 419 0.57 -20.87 22.98
CA LEU A 419 1.03 -22.07 23.68
C LEU A 419 2.14 -21.78 24.68
N GLY A 420 2.96 -20.75 24.39
CA GLY A 420 4.14 -20.40 25.17
C GLY A 420 5.34 -21.33 24.96
N ASP A 421 6.42 -21.06 25.70
CA ASP A 421 7.75 -21.66 25.49
C ASP A 421 8.00 -22.93 26.35
N GLY A 422 7.09 -23.29 27.25
CA GLY A 422 7.25 -24.43 28.16
C GLY A 422 7.11 -25.79 27.44
N PRO A 423 7.78 -26.86 27.93
CA PRO A 423 7.68 -28.20 27.35
C PRO A 423 6.24 -28.73 27.32
N ASP A 424 5.44 -28.37 28.34
CA ASP A 424 4.03 -28.72 28.47
C ASP A 424 3.10 -27.53 28.16
N GLY A 425 3.63 -26.46 27.54
CA GLY A 425 2.89 -25.22 27.30
C GLY A 425 1.59 -25.44 26.51
N HIS A 426 1.65 -26.33 25.51
CA HIS A 426 0.49 -26.69 24.70
C HIS A 426 -0.64 -27.37 25.49
N ILE A 427 -0.29 -28.19 26.49
CA ILE A 427 -1.26 -28.88 27.35
C ILE A 427 -1.96 -27.84 28.24
N VAL A 428 -1.18 -27.03 28.94
CA VAL A 428 -1.70 -26.00 29.85
C VAL A 428 -2.56 -24.99 29.09
N ALA A 429 -2.09 -24.50 27.95
CA ALA A 429 -2.82 -23.53 27.13
C ALA A 429 -4.16 -24.09 26.61
N PHE A 430 -4.18 -25.35 26.17
CA PHE A 430 -5.40 -26.00 25.74
C PHE A 430 -6.40 -26.19 26.88
N GLU A 431 -5.96 -26.75 28.01
CA GLU A 431 -6.81 -26.96 29.19
C GLU A 431 -7.40 -25.64 29.71
N GLU A 432 -6.57 -24.59 29.81
CA GLU A 432 -7.01 -23.28 30.28
C GLU A 432 -7.99 -22.60 29.33
N SER A 433 -7.72 -22.65 28.02
CA SER A 433 -8.59 -22.05 27.01
C SER A 433 -9.94 -22.79 26.93
N ALA A 434 -9.95 -24.12 26.91
CA ALA A 434 -11.16 -24.92 26.87
C ALA A 434 -12.02 -24.76 28.15
N ARG A 435 -11.38 -24.76 29.33
CA ARG A 435 -12.06 -24.49 30.61
C ARG A 435 -12.66 -23.09 30.64
N THR A 436 -11.93 -22.10 30.13
CA THR A 436 -12.40 -20.71 30.08
C THR A 436 -13.55 -20.55 29.10
N ALA A 437 -13.47 -21.17 27.93
CA ALA A 437 -14.56 -21.23 26.96
C ALA A 437 -15.83 -21.83 27.54
N LEU A 438 -15.74 -23.00 28.18
CA LEU A 438 -16.89 -23.62 28.83
C LEU A 438 -17.51 -22.71 29.89
N ALA A 439 -16.70 -22.12 30.77
CA ALA A 439 -17.18 -21.21 31.82
C ALA A 439 -17.88 -19.97 31.24
N VAL A 440 -17.36 -19.39 30.15
CA VAL A 440 -17.96 -18.24 29.48
C VAL A 440 -19.25 -18.63 28.75
N PHE A 441 -19.27 -19.75 28.03
CA PHE A 441 -20.47 -20.21 27.32
C PHE A 441 -21.63 -20.47 28.30
N THR A 442 -21.34 -21.02 29.48
CA THR A 442 -22.33 -21.23 30.53
C THR A 442 -22.74 -19.93 31.25
N GLY A 443 -21.77 -19.07 31.61
CA GLY A 443 -22.02 -17.96 32.55
C GLY A 443 -22.38 -16.61 31.92
N SER A 444 -22.11 -16.40 30.63
CA SER A 444 -22.28 -15.08 29.98
C SER A 444 -23.69 -14.81 29.42
N GLY A 445 -24.56 -15.81 29.45
CA GLY A 445 -25.85 -15.77 28.75
C GLY A 445 -25.73 -15.80 27.22
N MET A 446 -24.54 -16.10 26.68
CA MET A 446 -24.26 -16.10 25.24
C MET A 446 -25.26 -16.93 24.44
N LEU A 447 -25.66 -18.11 24.92
CA LEU A 447 -26.57 -19.01 24.22
C LEU A 447 -27.96 -18.40 23.93
N HIS A 448 -28.35 -17.36 24.67
CA HIS A 448 -29.63 -16.66 24.52
C HIS A 448 -29.51 -15.30 23.84
N ARG A 449 -28.31 -14.96 23.33
CA ARG A 449 -28.01 -13.70 22.66
C ARG A 449 -27.69 -13.95 21.19
N THR A 450 -27.77 -12.90 20.39
CA THR A 450 -27.34 -12.91 19.00
C THR A 450 -26.06 -12.10 18.82
N PHE A 451 -25.23 -12.46 17.83
CA PHE A 451 -23.90 -11.89 17.63
C PHE A 451 -23.62 -11.61 16.15
N GLY A 452 -22.72 -10.63 15.94
CA GLY A 452 -22.26 -10.25 14.61
C GLY A 452 -23.34 -9.56 13.75
N PRO A 453 -23.00 -9.20 12.51
CA PRO A 453 -23.91 -8.49 11.60
C PRO A 453 -25.11 -9.32 11.16
N TYR A 454 -25.08 -10.64 11.36
CA TYR A 454 -26.15 -11.57 10.98
C TYR A 454 -27.12 -11.94 12.10
N GLU A 455 -26.92 -11.36 13.30
CA GLU A 455 -27.68 -11.75 14.49
C GLU A 455 -27.64 -13.27 14.74
N ALA A 456 -26.47 -13.88 14.54
CA ALA A 456 -26.28 -15.32 14.71
C ALA A 456 -26.55 -15.72 16.17
N PRO A 457 -27.40 -16.74 16.44
CA PRO A 457 -27.63 -17.22 17.80
C PRO A 457 -26.33 -17.68 18.45
N GLY A 458 -26.09 -17.35 19.72
CA GLY A 458 -24.86 -17.75 20.39
C GLY A 458 -24.65 -19.26 20.47
N GLY A 459 -25.73 -20.05 20.49
CA GLY A 459 -25.65 -21.51 20.38
C GLY A 459 -25.00 -21.98 19.07
N LEU A 460 -25.23 -21.29 17.96
CA LEU A 460 -24.59 -21.58 16.68
C LEU A 460 -23.08 -21.38 16.76
N LEU A 461 -22.62 -20.30 17.40
CA LEU A 461 -21.19 -20.02 17.56
C LEU A 461 -20.50 -21.10 18.39
N VAL A 462 -21.15 -21.59 19.45
CA VAL A 462 -20.61 -22.70 20.25
C VAL A 462 -20.54 -23.99 19.43
N GLN A 463 -21.56 -24.28 18.60
CA GLN A 463 -21.53 -25.42 17.70
C GLN A 463 -20.42 -25.29 16.65
N GLN A 464 -20.20 -24.10 16.10
CA GLN A 464 -19.11 -23.84 15.16
C GLN A 464 -17.75 -24.16 15.79
N VAL A 465 -17.48 -23.64 16.98
CA VAL A 465 -16.25 -23.95 17.73
C VAL A 465 -16.14 -25.45 18.04
N THR A 466 -17.26 -26.12 18.28
CA THR A 466 -17.30 -27.57 18.50
C THR A 466 -16.92 -28.35 17.23
N VAL A 467 -17.38 -27.89 16.06
CA VAL A 467 -16.99 -28.47 14.75
C VAL A 467 -15.50 -28.28 14.51
N GLU A 468 -14.98 -27.07 14.68
CA GLU A 468 -13.54 -26.78 14.51
C GLU A 468 -12.69 -27.64 15.45
N LEU A 469 -13.08 -27.73 16.72
CA LEU A 469 -12.34 -28.49 17.71
C LEU A 469 -12.31 -30.00 17.42
N LEU A 470 -13.43 -30.57 16.98
CA LEU A 470 -13.51 -31.99 16.62
C LEU A 470 -12.75 -32.29 15.32
N ALA A 471 -12.87 -31.42 14.31
CA ALA A 471 -12.18 -31.57 13.04
C ALA A 471 -10.65 -31.50 13.23
N HIS A 472 -10.17 -30.52 13.99
CA HIS A 472 -8.74 -30.39 14.28
C HIS A 472 -8.23 -31.41 15.31
N GLY A 473 -9.09 -31.89 16.21
CA GLY A 473 -8.80 -33.08 17.01
C GLY A 473 -8.54 -34.30 16.12
N TRP A 474 -9.32 -34.49 15.05
CA TRP A 474 -9.11 -35.56 14.08
C TRP A 474 -7.79 -35.37 13.31
N ASP A 475 -7.49 -34.13 12.88
CA ASP A 475 -6.22 -33.78 12.21
C ASP A 475 -5.02 -34.12 13.11
N LEU A 476 -5.11 -33.80 14.40
CA LEU A 476 -4.11 -34.14 15.41
C LEU A 476 -3.97 -35.65 15.57
N ALA A 477 -5.09 -36.38 15.69
CA ALA A 477 -5.09 -37.83 15.85
C ALA A 477 -4.40 -38.52 14.67
N ARG A 478 -4.61 -38.02 13.45
CA ARG A 478 -3.89 -38.49 12.26
C ARG A 478 -2.39 -38.18 12.31
N ALA A 479 -2.02 -36.95 12.67
CA ALA A 479 -0.62 -36.55 12.72
C ALA A 479 0.20 -37.39 13.72
N VAL A 480 -0.36 -37.72 14.88
CA VAL A 480 0.34 -38.50 15.94
C VAL A 480 0.04 -40.00 15.91
N GLY A 481 -0.74 -40.50 14.94
CA GLY A 481 -1.08 -41.92 14.80
C GLY A 481 -2.02 -42.47 15.88
N ALA A 482 -2.88 -41.63 16.46
CA ALA A 482 -3.91 -42.01 17.42
C ALA A 482 -5.23 -42.45 16.75
N PRO A 483 -6.14 -43.14 17.49
CA PRO A 483 -7.48 -43.44 17.01
C PRO A 483 -8.27 -42.17 16.65
N THR A 484 -9.01 -42.20 15.53
CA THR A 484 -9.84 -41.07 15.09
C THR A 484 -11.29 -41.12 15.51
N ASP A 485 -11.70 -42.16 16.25
CA ASP A 485 -13.05 -42.27 16.83
C ASP A 485 -13.23 -41.33 18.03
N LEU A 486 -13.13 -40.03 17.76
CA LEU A 486 -13.20 -38.98 18.76
C LEU A 486 -14.66 -38.62 19.05
N ALA A 487 -15.00 -38.51 20.33
CA ALA A 487 -16.32 -38.12 20.82
C ALA A 487 -17.49 -38.84 20.11
N PRO A 488 -17.49 -40.19 20.05
CA PRO A 488 -18.44 -40.97 19.23
C PRO A 488 -19.91 -40.70 19.58
N GLU A 489 -20.19 -40.27 20.81
CA GLU A 489 -21.52 -39.92 21.28
C GLU A 489 -22.10 -38.65 20.64
N VAL A 490 -21.23 -37.72 20.22
CA VAL A 490 -21.64 -36.38 19.72
C VAL A 490 -21.17 -36.09 18.30
N ALA A 491 -20.17 -36.81 17.79
CA ALA A 491 -19.58 -36.57 16.47
C ALA A 491 -20.61 -36.63 15.32
N ALA A 492 -21.65 -37.47 15.44
CA ALA A 492 -22.72 -37.53 14.45
C ALA A 492 -23.56 -36.25 14.42
N GLU A 493 -23.81 -35.64 15.58
CA GLU A 493 -24.54 -34.37 15.70
C GLU A 493 -23.69 -33.21 15.22
N VAL A 494 -22.39 -33.23 15.52
CA VAL A 494 -21.43 -32.24 15.04
C VAL A 494 -21.31 -32.28 13.51
N LEU A 495 -21.41 -33.46 12.87
CA LEU A 495 -21.50 -33.56 11.41
C LEU A 495 -22.75 -32.90 10.83
N GLU A 496 -23.92 -33.11 11.43
CA GLU A 496 -25.13 -32.44 10.96
C GLU A 496 -25.05 -30.92 11.18
N ALA A 497 -24.47 -30.47 12.30
CA ALA A 497 -24.18 -29.05 12.51
C ALA A 497 -23.23 -28.49 11.45
N ALA A 498 -22.14 -29.19 11.13
CA ALA A 498 -21.21 -28.80 10.07
C ALA A 498 -21.88 -28.68 8.70
N ARG A 499 -22.82 -29.59 8.38
CA ARG A 499 -23.61 -29.51 7.14
C ARG A 499 -24.52 -28.29 7.10
N LEU A 500 -25.09 -27.91 8.23
CA LEU A 500 -25.94 -26.72 8.32
C LEU A 500 -25.11 -25.43 8.26
N ILE A 501 -23.96 -25.38 8.93
CA ILE A 501 -23.09 -24.19 9.00
C ILE A 501 -22.34 -23.99 7.68
N TYR A 502 -21.76 -25.06 7.12
CA TYR A 502 -20.84 -25.00 5.97
C TYR A 502 -21.43 -25.58 4.68
N GLY A 503 -22.70 -25.97 4.65
CA GLY A 503 -23.34 -26.57 3.49
C GLY A 503 -23.34 -25.69 2.24
N ALA A 504 -23.47 -24.38 2.42
CA ALA A 504 -23.41 -23.39 1.35
C ALA A 504 -21.98 -22.86 1.08
N ALA A 505 -20.99 -23.27 1.88
CA ALA A 505 -19.63 -22.78 1.72
C ALA A 505 -19.03 -23.25 0.39
N PRO A 506 -18.27 -22.39 -0.32
CA PRO A 506 -17.52 -22.80 -1.49
C PRO A 506 -16.56 -23.95 -1.16
N ARG A 507 -16.47 -24.94 -2.05
CA ARG A 507 -15.60 -26.11 -1.88
C ARG A 507 -14.60 -26.20 -3.01
N THR A 508 -13.39 -25.72 -2.77
CA THR A 508 -12.34 -25.62 -3.78
C THR A 508 -11.07 -26.29 -3.26
N GLU A 509 -10.31 -26.94 -4.14
CA GLU A 509 -9.05 -27.55 -3.74
C GLU A 509 -8.06 -26.47 -3.27
N GLY A 510 -7.40 -26.69 -2.12
CA GLY A 510 -6.45 -25.74 -1.52
C GLY A 510 -7.10 -24.56 -0.77
N SER A 511 -8.42 -24.60 -0.59
CA SER A 511 -9.22 -23.61 0.15
C SER A 511 -9.50 -24.12 1.59
N SER A 512 -10.03 -23.26 2.48
CA SER A 512 -10.47 -23.57 3.86
C SER A 512 -11.37 -24.81 3.92
N PHE A 513 -12.17 -25.05 2.88
CA PHE A 513 -12.96 -26.28 2.73
C PHE A 513 -12.65 -26.94 1.38
N ALA A 514 -11.87 -28.02 1.41
CA ALA A 514 -11.66 -28.85 0.23
C ALA A 514 -12.97 -29.55 -0.20
N PRO A 515 -13.05 -30.04 -1.45
CA PRO A 515 -14.19 -30.85 -1.90
C PRO A 515 -14.47 -32.02 -0.96
N GLU A 516 -15.74 -32.25 -0.64
CA GLU A 516 -16.16 -33.39 0.19
C GLU A 516 -15.60 -34.70 -0.40
N ARG A 517 -15.04 -35.53 0.47
CA ARG A 517 -14.48 -36.83 0.11
C ARG A 517 -15.46 -37.93 0.52
N PRO A 518 -15.53 -39.05 -0.22
CA PRO A 518 -16.31 -40.20 0.20
C PRO A 518 -15.67 -40.83 1.45
N ALA A 519 -16.46 -41.01 2.51
CA ALA A 519 -16.01 -41.76 3.68
C ALA A 519 -16.03 -43.27 3.42
N PRO A 520 -15.03 -44.05 3.87
CA PRO A 520 -14.99 -45.49 3.66
C PRO A 520 -16.15 -46.21 4.38
N PRO A 521 -16.57 -47.39 3.89
CA PRO A 521 -17.57 -48.20 4.59
C PRO A 521 -17.12 -48.52 6.02
N GLY A 522 -17.98 -48.22 7.00
CA GLY A 522 -17.67 -48.42 8.42
C GLY A 522 -16.88 -47.28 9.09
N ALA A 523 -16.61 -46.18 8.37
CA ALA A 523 -16.03 -44.97 8.94
C ALA A 523 -16.79 -44.49 10.18
N THR A 524 -16.05 -44.03 11.19
CA THR A 524 -16.62 -43.44 12.40
C THR A 524 -17.36 -42.15 12.08
N ALA A 525 -18.12 -41.60 13.03
CA ALA A 525 -18.78 -40.31 12.82
C ALA A 525 -17.75 -39.17 12.63
N ALA A 526 -16.63 -39.21 13.36
CA ALA A 526 -15.54 -38.25 13.20
C ALA A 526 -14.84 -38.37 11.83
N ASP A 527 -14.59 -39.60 11.34
CA ASP A 527 -14.04 -39.80 10.00
C ASP A 527 -14.99 -39.27 8.90
N ARG A 528 -16.32 -39.43 9.07
CA ARG A 528 -17.31 -38.86 8.15
C ARG A 528 -17.34 -37.33 8.19
N LEU A 529 -17.15 -36.73 9.37
CA LEU A 529 -16.98 -35.28 9.50
C LEU A 529 -15.72 -34.80 8.79
N ALA A 530 -14.59 -35.48 9.00
CA ALA A 530 -13.33 -35.16 8.33
C ALA A 530 -13.47 -35.24 6.81
N ALA A 531 -14.13 -36.28 6.29
CA ALA A 531 -14.43 -36.47 4.87
C ALA A 531 -15.34 -35.35 4.32
N TYR A 532 -16.38 -34.99 5.07
CA TYR A 532 -17.26 -33.86 4.75
C TYR A 532 -16.48 -32.54 4.68
N LEU A 533 -15.48 -32.34 5.53
CA LEU A 533 -14.60 -31.17 5.51
C LEU A 533 -13.39 -31.33 4.56
N GLY A 534 -13.43 -32.33 3.68
CA GLY A 534 -12.49 -32.50 2.58
C GLY A 534 -11.17 -33.22 2.92
N ARG A 535 -11.01 -33.74 4.15
CA ARG A 535 -9.88 -34.60 4.50
C ARG A 535 -10.02 -35.99 3.88
N LEU A 536 -8.91 -36.70 3.70
CA LEU A 536 -8.88 -38.10 3.26
C LEU A 536 -8.84 -39.02 4.49
N PRO A 537 -9.95 -39.69 4.84
CA PRO A 537 -9.91 -40.85 5.74
C PRO A 537 -9.41 -42.06 4.93
N ASP A 538 -8.13 -42.40 5.10
CA ASP A 538 -7.54 -43.60 4.47
C ASP A 538 -8.20 -44.91 4.91
#